data_AF-A0A6N8QP01-F1
#
_entry.id   AF-A0A6N8QP01-F1
#
_cell.length_a   1.000
_cell.length_b   1.000
_cell.length_c   1.000
_cell.angle_alpha   90.00
_cell.angle_beta   90.00
_cell.angle_gamma   90.00
#
_symmetry.space_group_name_H-M   'P 1'
#
loop_
_entity.id
_entity.type
_entity.pdbx_description
1 polymer ?
#
loop_
_entity_poly.entity_id
_entity_poly.type
_entity_poly.pdbx_seq_one_letter_code
_entity_poly.pdbx_strand_id
1 'polypeptide(L)'
;MQHNTLSKHNQKLPFTRYDFGWVLLCIGMAIGAGTVLMPVQIGLKGIWVFITAAIIAYPATWVVQDIYLKTLSESDSCNDYTDIISHYLGKNWGIFLGVIYFLMIIHGIFIYSLSVVFDSASYLKTFGLTDADLSQSLLYKVAIFAVLVAIASGGERLLFKISGPMVVVKVGIIVVFGFAMIPHWNFANITAFPQASVFFRDVLLTIPFCFFSAVFIQVLNPMNIAYRKREADKVLATRLALRTHRISYITLIAVILFFAFSFTFSISHEEAVSAFEQNIS
;
A
#
# COMPACT_ATOMS: atom_id res chain seq x y z
N MET A 1 -23.18 27.03 39.76
CA MET A 1 -22.78 25.72 39.18
C MET A 1 -22.35 25.95 37.74
N GLN A 2 -21.08 26.26 37.50
CA GLN A 2 -20.50 26.39 36.16
C GLN A 2 -19.96 25.02 35.75
N HIS A 3 -20.63 24.36 34.82
CA HIS A 3 -20.13 23.14 34.20
C HIS A 3 -18.97 23.50 33.26
N ASN A 4 -17.78 23.02 33.61
CA ASN A 4 -16.57 23.06 32.79
C ASN A 4 -16.82 22.44 31.40
N THR A 5 -17.02 23.27 30.38
CA THR A 5 -16.83 22.92 28.96
C THR A 5 -15.34 23.04 28.58
N LEU A 6 -14.47 22.38 29.35
CA LEU A 6 -13.07 22.23 28.99
C LEU A 6 -12.96 21.22 27.84
N SER A 7 -12.90 21.77 26.63
CA SER A 7 -12.14 21.26 25.47
C SER A 7 -11.81 19.75 25.52
N LYS A 8 -12.73 18.92 25.01
CA LYS A 8 -12.40 17.55 24.54
C LYS A 8 -11.32 17.53 23.44
N HIS A 9 -10.86 18.70 23.00
CA HIS A 9 -9.89 18.87 21.93
C HIS A 9 -8.44 18.60 22.31
N ASN A 10 -8.10 18.34 23.58
CA ASN A 10 -6.70 18.12 24.01
C ASN A 10 -6.42 16.82 24.79
N GLN A 11 -7.39 15.90 24.89
CA GLN A 11 -7.10 14.60 25.50
C GLN A 11 -6.27 13.72 24.55
N LYS A 12 -5.16 13.17 25.08
CA LYS A 12 -4.41 12.09 24.42
C LYS A 12 -5.35 10.88 24.28
N LEU A 13 -5.95 10.73 23.10
CA LEU A 13 -6.79 9.58 22.80
C LEU A 13 -5.92 8.31 22.84
N PRO A 14 -6.31 7.24 23.55
CA PRO A 14 -5.56 6.00 23.53
C PRO A 14 -5.51 5.43 22.10
N PHE A 15 -4.40 4.80 21.73
CA PHE A 15 -4.31 4.05 20.47
C PHE A 15 -5.03 2.73 20.66
N THR A 16 -6.07 2.49 19.87
CA THR A 16 -6.94 1.32 20.03
C THR A 16 -6.55 0.18 19.10
N ARG A 17 -7.00 -1.05 19.40
CA ARG A 17 -6.83 -2.20 18.48
C ARG A 17 -7.48 -1.96 17.11
N TYR A 18 -8.51 -1.11 17.06
CA TYR A 18 -9.16 -0.72 15.82
C TYR A 18 -8.24 0.16 14.96
N ASP A 19 -7.55 1.12 15.59
CA ASP A 19 -6.56 1.98 14.91
C ASP A 19 -5.41 1.12 14.36
N PHE A 20 -4.96 0.13 15.13
CA PHE A 20 -3.97 -0.84 14.67
C PHE A 20 -4.44 -1.65 13.45
N GLY A 21 -5.72 -2.05 13.41
CA GLY A 21 -6.31 -2.73 12.26
C GLY A 21 -6.24 -1.88 10.99
N TRP A 22 -6.56 -0.58 11.08
CA TRP A 22 -6.42 0.34 9.96
C TRP A 22 -4.96 0.59 9.58
N VAL A 23 -4.05 0.67 10.55
CA VAL A 23 -2.61 0.77 10.27
C VAL A 23 -2.14 -0.42 9.43
N LEU A 24 -2.53 -1.63 9.82
CA LEU A 24 -2.23 -2.84 9.06
C LEU A 24 -2.84 -2.79 7.65
N LEU A 25 -4.10 -2.39 7.48
CA LEU A 25 -4.69 -2.31 6.14
C LEU A 25 -3.98 -1.29 5.23
N CYS A 26 -3.62 -0.12 5.76
CA CYS A 26 -2.85 0.88 5.02
C CYS A 26 -1.48 0.32 4.56
N ILE A 27 -0.75 -0.31 5.48
CA ILE A 27 0.55 -0.94 5.19
C ILE A 27 0.37 -2.07 4.17
N GLY A 28 -0.65 -2.92 4.37
CA GLY A 28 -0.96 -4.04 3.50
C GLY A 28 -1.29 -3.67 2.07
N MET A 29 -1.93 -2.51 1.87
CA MET A 29 -2.20 -1.96 0.55
C MET A 29 -0.92 -1.48 -0.12
N ALA A 30 -0.04 -0.80 0.60
CA ALA A 30 1.19 -0.27 0.04
C ALA A 30 2.24 -1.36 -0.25
N ILE A 31 2.33 -2.37 0.62
CA ILE A 31 3.24 -3.52 0.43
C ILE A 31 2.68 -4.44 -0.66
N GLY A 32 2.98 -4.07 -1.90
CA GLY A 32 2.80 -4.89 -3.09
C GLY A 32 4.12 -5.16 -3.82
N ALA A 33 4.02 -5.47 -5.11
CA ALA A 33 5.18 -5.76 -5.97
C ALA A 33 6.26 -4.65 -5.93
N GLY A 34 5.85 -3.38 -5.84
CA GLY A 34 6.79 -2.26 -5.78
C GLY A 34 7.69 -2.24 -4.53
N THR A 35 7.18 -2.67 -3.37
CA THR A 35 8.01 -2.77 -2.15
C THR A 35 8.95 -3.96 -2.20
N VAL A 36 8.46 -5.11 -2.68
CA VAL A 36 9.23 -6.36 -2.73
C VAL A 36 10.37 -6.28 -3.77
N LEU A 37 10.12 -5.67 -4.93
CA LEU A 37 11.13 -5.47 -5.97
C LEU A 37 12.11 -4.32 -5.70
N MET A 38 11.94 -3.61 -4.59
CA MET A 38 12.74 -2.42 -4.31
C MET A 38 14.24 -2.73 -4.20
N PRO A 39 14.69 -3.77 -3.48
CA PRO A 39 16.11 -4.09 -3.42
C PRO A 39 16.73 -4.38 -4.79
N VAL A 40 16.02 -5.11 -5.65
CA VAL A 40 16.46 -5.41 -7.02
C VAL A 40 16.62 -4.11 -7.81
N GLN A 41 15.65 -3.21 -7.73
CA GLN A 41 15.74 -1.91 -8.39
C GLN A 41 16.91 -1.06 -7.88
N ILE A 42 17.22 -1.12 -6.59
CA ILE A 42 18.37 -0.42 -6.02
C ILE A 42 19.68 -1.05 -6.49
N GLY A 43 19.77 -2.38 -6.54
CA GLY A 43 20.92 -3.09 -7.08
C GLY A 43 21.19 -2.73 -8.54
N LEU A 44 20.14 -2.55 -9.34
CA LEU A 44 20.26 -2.17 -10.76
C LEU A 44 20.62 -0.68 -10.96
N LYS A 45 20.00 0.23 -10.22
CA LYS A 45 20.13 1.69 -10.40
C LYS A 45 21.21 2.33 -9.53
N GLY A 46 21.62 1.65 -8.47
CA GLY A 46 22.56 2.14 -7.48
C GLY A 46 21.89 2.85 -6.30
N ILE A 47 22.57 2.78 -5.16
CA ILE A 47 22.10 3.33 -3.89
C ILE A 47 21.90 4.86 -3.91
N TRP A 48 22.79 5.59 -4.59
CA TRP A 48 22.72 7.06 -4.68
C TRP A 48 21.47 7.55 -5.41
N VAL A 49 21.11 6.85 -6.49
CA VAL A 49 19.90 7.13 -7.26
C VAL A 49 18.68 6.91 -6.37
N PHE A 50 18.64 5.79 -5.64
CA PHE A 50 17.54 5.47 -4.74
C PHE A 50 17.39 6.46 -3.60
N ILE A 51 18.47 6.82 -2.89
CA ILE A 51 18.42 7.80 -1.79
C ILE A 51 17.82 9.11 -2.28
N THR A 52 18.28 9.60 -3.44
CA THR A 52 17.82 10.86 -4.01
C THR A 52 16.35 10.78 -4.43
N ALA A 53 15.96 9.69 -5.10
CA ALA A 53 14.58 9.45 -5.48
C ALA A 53 13.66 9.32 -4.25
N ALA A 54 14.08 8.63 -3.19
CA ALA A 54 13.34 8.46 -1.95
C ALA A 54 13.12 9.79 -1.20
N ILE A 55 14.14 10.64 -1.14
CA ILE A 55 14.05 11.99 -0.54
C ILE A 55 13.04 12.88 -1.27
N ILE A 56 12.82 12.66 -2.57
CA ILE A 56 11.83 13.42 -3.35
C ILE A 56 10.45 12.75 -3.26
N ALA A 57 10.39 11.45 -3.54
CA ALA A 57 9.16 10.71 -3.72
C ALA A 57 8.39 10.53 -2.41
N TYR A 58 9.04 10.15 -1.30
CA TYR A 58 8.33 9.89 -0.05
C TYR A 58 7.67 11.16 0.53
N PRO A 59 8.35 12.32 0.62
CA PRO A 59 7.66 13.55 1.00
C PRO A 59 6.50 13.92 0.06
N ALA A 60 6.67 13.73 -1.25
CA ALA A 60 5.59 13.96 -2.21
C ALA A 60 4.39 13.02 -1.96
N THR A 61 4.62 11.73 -1.73
CA THR A 61 3.58 10.76 -1.39
C THR A 61 2.86 11.14 -0.10
N TRP A 62 3.60 11.54 0.94
CA TRP A 62 3.00 12.02 2.19
C TRP A 62 2.05 13.20 1.94
N VAL A 63 2.49 14.21 1.21
CA VAL A 63 1.71 15.42 0.93
C VAL A 63 0.44 15.08 0.14
N VAL A 64 0.56 14.26 -0.91
CA VAL A 64 -0.60 13.88 -1.73
C VAL A 64 -1.64 13.12 -0.89
N GLN A 65 -1.21 12.16 -0.08
CA GLN A 65 -2.10 11.37 0.77
C GLN A 65 -2.73 12.20 1.90
N ASP A 66 -1.96 13.09 2.52
CA ASP A 66 -2.41 13.98 3.58
C ASP A 66 -3.45 14.99 3.06
N ILE A 67 -3.20 15.61 1.91
CA ILE A 67 -4.18 16.49 1.24
C ILE A 67 -5.45 15.71 0.90
N TYR A 68 -5.31 14.53 0.30
CA TYR A 68 -6.46 13.70 -0.04
C TYR A 68 -7.33 13.37 1.19
N LEU A 69 -6.70 12.94 2.28
CA LEU A 69 -7.42 12.60 3.52
C LEU A 69 -8.06 13.81 4.20
N LYS A 70 -7.40 14.98 4.17
CA LYS A 70 -7.97 16.23 4.68
C LYS A 70 -9.20 16.66 3.88
N THR A 71 -9.12 16.62 2.55
CA THR A 71 -10.25 16.94 1.67
C THR A 71 -11.44 15.99 1.92
N LEU A 72 -11.20 14.69 2.08
CA LEU A 72 -12.24 13.72 2.43
C LEU A 72 -12.85 13.95 3.83
N SER A 73 -12.04 14.47 4.75
CA SER A 73 -12.48 14.75 6.11
C SER A 73 -13.33 16.01 6.20
N GLU A 74 -13.06 16.99 5.34
CA GLU A 74 -13.79 18.26 5.29
C GLU A 74 -15.16 18.13 4.59
N SER A 75 -15.35 17.17 3.69
CA SER A 75 -16.63 17.01 2.98
C SER A 75 -17.79 16.67 3.94
N ASP A 76 -18.82 17.51 3.94
CA ASP A 76 -20.01 17.33 4.80
C ASP A 76 -20.82 16.10 4.38
N SER A 77 -20.93 15.87 3.07
CA SER A 77 -21.49 14.65 2.51
C SER A 77 -20.51 13.49 2.68
N CYS A 78 -20.96 12.44 3.37
CA CYS A 78 -20.32 11.13 3.36
C CYS A 78 -20.78 10.39 2.09
N ASN A 79 -20.62 11.03 0.94
CA ASN A 79 -21.20 10.54 -0.31
C ASN A 79 -20.10 10.04 -1.25
N ASP A 80 -20.46 9.02 -2.02
CA ASP A 80 -19.58 8.36 -2.98
C ASP A 80 -18.85 9.35 -3.89
N TYR A 81 -17.65 8.99 -4.33
CA TYR A 81 -16.77 9.80 -5.18
C TYR A 81 -17.50 10.42 -6.40
N THR A 82 -18.49 9.73 -6.93
CA THR A 82 -19.41 10.16 -7.99
C THR A 82 -20.28 11.38 -7.63
N ASP A 83 -20.70 11.52 -6.38
CA ASP A 83 -21.49 12.67 -5.93
C ASP A 83 -20.62 13.93 -5.83
N ILE A 84 -19.37 13.78 -5.38
CA ILE A 84 -18.39 14.87 -5.32
C ILE A 84 -18.10 15.39 -6.73
N ILE A 85 -17.88 14.48 -7.69
CA ILE A 85 -17.64 14.85 -9.10
C ILE A 85 -18.88 15.56 -9.69
N SER A 86 -20.07 15.03 -9.43
CA SER A 86 -21.32 15.61 -9.93
C SER A 86 -21.58 17.01 -9.37
N HIS A 87 -21.17 17.26 -8.13
CA HIS A 87 -21.30 18.57 -7.48
C HIS A 87 -20.38 19.64 -8.12
N TYR A 88 -19.15 19.28 -8.49
CA TYR A 88 -18.18 20.24 -9.04
C TYR A 88 -18.24 20.40 -10.57
N LEU A 89 -18.56 19.34 -11.31
CA LEU A 89 -18.48 19.33 -12.79
C LEU A 89 -19.85 19.28 -13.49
N GLY A 90 -20.93 19.17 -12.71
CA GLY A 90 -22.30 19.09 -13.21
C GLY A 90 -22.72 17.65 -13.58
N LYS A 91 -24.04 17.44 -13.67
CA LYS A 91 -24.68 16.12 -13.76
C LYS A 91 -24.18 15.24 -14.92
N ASN A 92 -23.96 15.81 -16.11
CA ASN A 92 -23.54 15.04 -17.29
C ASN A 92 -22.09 14.57 -17.19
N TRP A 93 -21.20 15.44 -16.70
CA TRP A 93 -19.79 15.09 -16.43
C TRP A 93 -19.66 14.14 -15.25
N GLY A 94 -20.53 14.28 -14.24
CA GLY A 94 -20.66 13.33 -13.13
C GLY A 94 -20.99 11.91 -13.60
N ILE A 95 -21.95 11.76 -14.52
CA ILE A 95 -22.28 10.46 -15.13
C ILE A 95 -21.10 9.92 -15.95
N PHE A 96 -20.51 10.73 -16.84
CA PHE A 96 -19.40 10.30 -17.69
C PHE A 96 -18.19 9.83 -16.88
N LEU A 97 -17.75 10.64 -15.91
CA LEU A 97 -16.63 10.29 -15.03
C LEU A 97 -17.00 9.16 -14.07
N GLY A 98 -18.27 9.06 -13.66
CA GLY A 98 -18.78 7.93 -12.89
C GLY A 98 -18.67 6.61 -13.64
N VAL A 99 -18.99 6.59 -14.94
CA VAL A 99 -18.82 5.41 -15.81
C VAL A 99 -17.34 5.05 -15.94
N ILE A 100 -16.46 6.03 -16.18
CA ILE A 100 -15.00 5.79 -16.24
C ILE A 100 -14.50 5.20 -14.91
N TYR A 101 -14.91 5.78 -13.78
CA TYR A 101 -14.55 5.33 -12.45
C TYR A 101 -15.04 3.89 -12.19
N PHE A 102 -16.27 3.58 -12.58
CA PHE A 102 -16.83 2.23 -12.49
C PHE A 102 -16.04 1.22 -13.33
N LEU A 103 -15.71 1.56 -14.58
CA LEU A 103 -14.88 0.72 -15.45
C LEU A 103 -13.49 0.49 -14.86
N MET A 104 -12.88 1.52 -14.27
CA MET A 104 -11.57 1.43 -13.61
C MET A 104 -11.61 0.48 -12.40
N ILE A 105 -12.65 0.56 -11.56
CA ILE A 105 -12.83 -0.35 -10.42
C ILE A 105 -13.05 -1.78 -10.90
N ILE A 106 -13.95 -2.00 -11.85
CA ILE A 106 -14.22 -3.33 -12.40
C ILE A 106 -12.93 -3.95 -12.95
N HIS A 107 -12.17 -3.17 -13.71
CA HIS A 107 -10.89 -3.62 -14.24
C HIS A 107 -9.92 -4.04 -13.14
N GLY A 108 -9.80 -3.23 -12.07
CA GLY A 108 -8.99 -3.56 -10.90
C GLY A 108 -9.43 -4.86 -10.22
N ILE A 109 -10.74 -5.04 -9.99
CA ILE A 109 -11.29 -6.26 -9.38
C ILE A 109 -10.93 -7.49 -10.21
N PHE A 110 -11.03 -7.43 -11.54
CA PHE A 110 -10.69 -8.55 -12.41
C PHE A 110 -9.19 -8.87 -12.39
N ILE A 111 -8.31 -7.87 -12.48
CA ILE A 111 -6.86 -8.10 -12.45
C ILE A 111 -6.46 -8.80 -11.14
N TYR A 112 -6.87 -8.26 -9.99
CA TYR A 112 -6.49 -8.84 -8.70
C TYR A 112 -7.12 -10.21 -8.48
N SER A 113 -8.36 -10.42 -8.90
CA SER A 113 -9.01 -11.74 -8.80
C SER A 113 -8.31 -12.78 -9.67
N LEU A 114 -7.92 -12.41 -10.89
CA LEU A 114 -7.16 -13.30 -11.78
C LEU A 114 -5.78 -13.61 -11.20
N SER A 115 -5.06 -12.63 -10.65
CA SER A 115 -3.79 -12.89 -9.96
C SER A 115 -3.95 -13.91 -8.85
N VAL A 116 -4.97 -13.77 -8.00
CA VAL A 116 -5.24 -14.75 -6.93
C VAL A 116 -5.51 -16.15 -7.51
N VAL A 117 -6.29 -16.26 -8.58
CA VAL A 117 -6.56 -17.56 -9.24
C VAL A 117 -5.28 -18.19 -9.80
N PHE A 118 -4.45 -17.40 -10.50
CA PHE A 118 -3.23 -17.91 -11.12
C PHE A 118 -2.20 -18.29 -10.05
N ASP A 119 -1.99 -17.45 -9.04
CA ASP A 119 -1.07 -17.73 -7.95
C ASP A 119 -1.52 -18.96 -7.15
N SER A 120 -2.80 -19.05 -6.79
CA SER A 120 -3.31 -20.17 -6.01
C SER A 120 -3.23 -21.49 -6.78
N ALA A 121 -3.54 -21.49 -8.08
CA ALA A 121 -3.37 -22.66 -8.94
C ALA A 121 -1.88 -23.05 -9.09
N SER A 122 -1.00 -22.07 -9.29
CA SER A 122 0.45 -22.28 -9.38
C SER A 122 1.00 -22.91 -8.10
N TYR A 123 0.59 -22.42 -6.92
CA TYR A 123 0.99 -23.00 -5.64
C TYR A 123 0.45 -24.41 -5.45
N LEU A 124 -0.83 -24.68 -5.76
CA LEU A 124 -1.40 -26.04 -5.65
C LEU A 124 -0.66 -27.05 -6.53
N LYS A 125 -0.24 -26.63 -7.73
CA LYS A 125 0.61 -27.43 -8.61
C LYS A 125 2.02 -27.61 -8.07
N THR A 126 2.65 -26.53 -7.62
CA THR A 126 4.04 -26.54 -7.10
C THR A 126 4.18 -27.41 -5.85
N PHE A 127 3.17 -27.41 -4.98
CA PHE A 127 3.14 -28.25 -3.77
C PHE A 127 2.59 -29.66 -4.01
N GLY A 128 2.31 -30.05 -5.26
CA GLY A 128 1.88 -31.41 -5.62
C GLY A 128 0.47 -31.78 -5.17
N LEU A 129 -0.38 -30.81 -4.80
CA LEU A 129 -1.79 -31.07 -4.46
C LEU A 129 -2.63 -31.38 -5.71
N THR A 130 -2.21 -30.92 -6.88
CA THR A 130 -2.86 -31.19 -8.16
C THR A 130 -1.86 -31.31 -9.29
N ASP A 131 -2.00 -32.36 -10.12
CA ASP A 131 -1.16 -32.55 -11.32
C ASP A 131 -1.60 -31.64 -12.49
N ALA A 132 -2.87 -31.21 -12.49
CA ALA A 132 -3.45 -30.37 -13.53
C ALA A 132 -3.31 -28.88 -13.19
N ASP A 133 -3.12 -28.06 -14.22
CA ASP A 133 -3.16 -26.60 -14.09
C ASP A 133 -4.61 -26.12 -13.88
N LEU A 134 -4.98 -25.99 -12.60
CA LEU A 134 -6.29 -25.50 -12.17
C LEU A 134 -6.59 -24.09 -12.68
N SER A 135 -5.57 -23.30 -13.05
CA SER A 135 -5.78 -21.94 -13.55
C SER A 135 -6.54 -21.90 -14.88
N GLN A 136 -6.59 -23.01 -15.62
CA GLN A 136 -7.35 -23.12 -16.86
C GLN A 136 -8.81 -23.52 -16.62
N SER A 137 -9.14 -24.07 -15.45
CA SER A 137 -10.50 -24.51 -15.12
C SER A 137 -11.42 -23.33 -14.86
N LEU A 138 -12.53 -23.27 -15.61
CA LEU A 138 -13.57 -22.26 -15.41
C LEU A 138 -14.22 -22.38 -14.03
N LEU A 139 -14.43 -23.62 -13.54
CA LEU A 139 -15.02 -23.85 -12.23
C LEU A 139 -14.13 -23.31 -11.12
N TYR A 140 -12.81 -23.48 -11.24
CA TYR A 140 -11.86 -22.96 -10.27
C TYR A 140 -11.84 -21.43 -10.25
N LYS A 141 -11.82 -20.79 -11.42
CA LYS A 141 -11.94 -19.32 -11.57
C LYS A 141 -13.19 -18.78 -10.88
N VAL A 142 -14.35 -19.37 -11.17
CA VAL A 142 -15.64 -18.93 -10.61
C VAL A 142 -15.69 -19.17 -9.09
N ALA A 143 -15.19 -20.30 -8.61
CA ALA A 143 -15.17 -20.61 -7.18
C ALA A 143 -14.33 -19.61 -6.37
N ILE A 144 -13.09 -19.33 -6.81
CA ILE A 144 -12.23 -18.34 -6.17
C ILE A 144 -12.87 -16.95 -6.22
N PHE A 145 -13.42 -16.55 -7.37
CA PHE A 145 -14.09 -15.26 -7.51
C PHE A 145 -15.30 -15.13 -6.56
N ALA A 146 -16.12 -16.18 -6.44
CA ALA A 146 -17.26 -16.20 -5.53
C ALA A 146 -16.83 -16.06 -4.06
N VAL A 147 -15.73 -16.72 -3.65
CA VAL A 147 -15.16 -16.60 -2.30
C VAL A 147 -14.66 -15.17 -2.05
N LEU A 148 -13.96 -14.56 -3.02
CA LEU A 148 -13.49 -13.17 -2.90
C LEU A 148 -14.66 -12.20 -2.74
N VAL A 149 -15.74 -12.35 -3.51
CA VAL A 149 -16.96 -11.53 -3.41
C VAL A 149 -17.67 -11.78 -2.06
N ALA A 150 -17.73 -13.02 -1.58
CA ALA A 150 -18.32 -13.34 -0.28
C ALA A 150 -17.53 -12.68 0.87
N ILE A 151 -16.20 -12.66 0.80
CA ILE A 151 -15.34 -11.97 1.78
C ILE A 151 -15.53 -10.46 1.69
N ALA A 152 -15.54 -9.89 0.47
CA ALA A 152 -15.71 -8.45 0.26
C ALA A 152 -17.09 -7.94 0.67
N SER A 153 -18.13 -8.76 0.57
CA SER A 153 -19.48 -8.45 1.08
C SER A 153 -19.60 -8.61 2.60
N GLY A 154 -18.67 -9.34 3.23
CA GLY A 154 -18.49 -9.35 4.67
C GLY A 154 -17.96 -7.99 5.14
N GLY A 155 -18.74 -7.29 5.97
CA GLY A 155 -18.38 -5.93 6.43
C GLY A 155 -17.00 -5.83 7.10
N GLU A 156 -16.59 -4.60 7.45
CA GLU A 156 -15.22 -4.23 7.88
C GLU A 156 -14.56 -5.22 8.88
N ARG A 157 -15.31 -5.79 9.81
CA ARG A 157 -14.78 -6.77 10.79
C ARG A 157 -14.25 -8.06 10.15
N LEU A 158 -14.90 -8.57 9.11
CA LEU A 158 -14.44 -9.77 8.40
C LEU A 158 -13.18 -9.46 7.59
N LEU A 159 -13.18 -8.30 6.94
CA LEU A 159 -12.05 -7.77 6.19
C LEU A 159 -10.80 -7.62 7.10
N PHE A 160 -10.94 -7.03 8.30
CA PHE A 160 -9.85 -6.97 9.27
C PHE A 160 -9.37 -8.35 9.74
N LYS A 161 -10.29 -9.29 9.96
CA LYS A 161 -9.96 -10.63 10.47
C LYS A 161 -9.18 -11.46 9.45
N ILE A 162 -9.45 -11.27 8.16
CA ILE A 162 -8.79 -12.00 7.08
C ILE A 162 -7.52 -11.28 6.63
N SER A 163 -7.60 -9.99 6.32
CA SER A 163 -6.47 -9.23 5.79
C SER A 163 -5.42 -8.93 6.85
N GLY A 164 -5.81 -8.73 8.12
CA GLY A 164 -4.88 -8.42 9.21
C GLY A 164 -3.73 -9.42 9.34
N PRO A 165 -4.01 -10.73 9.54
CA PRO A 165 -2.98 -11.76 9.59
C PRO A 165 -2.10 -11.83 8.34
N MET A 166 -2.69 -11.69 7.14
CA MET A 166 -1.92 -11.71 5.88
C MET A 166 -0.90 -10.57 5.82
N VAL A 167 -1.31 -9.36 6.22
CA VAL A 167 -0.39 -8.22 6.26
C VAL A 167 0.70 -8.43 7.29
N VAL A 168 0.35 -8.91 8.50
CA VAL A 168 1.33 -9.20 9.55
C VAL A 168 2.36 -10.22 9.07
N VAL A 169 1.95 -11.26 8.35
CA VAL A 169 2.87 -12.24 7.76
C VAL A 169 3.77 -11.58 6.72
N LYS A 170 3.22 -10.80 5.77
CA LYS A 170 4.01 -10.11 4.74
C LYS A 170 5.04 -9.14 5.34
N VAL A 171 4.60 -8.27 6.25
CA VAL A 171 5.48 -7.34 6.97
C VAL A 171 6.51 -8.10 7.79
N GLY A 172 6.09 -9.17 8.47
CA GLY A 172 6.96 -10.04 9.25
C GLY A 172 8.08 -10.64 8.41
N ILE A 173 7.77 -11.18 7.23
CA ILE A 173 8.76 -11.73 6.29
C ILE A 173 9.77 -10.65 5.87
N ILE A 174 9.29 -9.47 5.48
CA ILE A 174 10.15 -8.34 5.07
C ILE A 174 11.10 -7.93 6.19
N VAL A 175 10.58 -7.80 7.42
CA VAL A 175 11.37 -7.42 8.59
C VAL A 175 12.38 -8.52 8.96
N VAL A 176 11.95 -9.78 8.97
CA VAL A 176 12.82 -10.93 9.27
C VAL A 176 13.95 -11.03 8.24
N PHE A 177 13.65 -10.92 6.95
CA PHE A 177 14.68 -10.91 5.92
C PHE A 177 15.59 -9.70 6.05
N GLY A 178 15.04 -8.52 6.34
CA GLY A 178 15.84 -7.33 6.64
C GLY A 178 16.85 -7.57 7.78
N PHE A 179 16.46 -8.25 8.86
CA PHE A 179 17.38 -8.62 9.94
C PHE A 179 18.36 -9.74 9.54
N ALA A 180 17.90 -10.76 8.82
CA ALA A 180 18.71 -11.89 8.39
C ALA A 180 19.84 -11.48 7.42
N MET A 181 19.67 -10.37 6.72
CA MET A 181 20.67 -9.80 5.82
C MET A 181 21.78 -9.03 6.55
N ILE A 182 21.57 -8.56 7.79
CA ILE A 182 22.57 -7.78 8.56
C ILE A 182 23.95 -8.46 8.66
N PRO A 183 24.08 -9.76 8.96
CA PRO A 183 25.37 -10.42 9.01
C PRO A 183 26.11 -10.46 7.66
N HIS A 184 25.38 -10.29 6.56
CA HIS A 184 25.90 -10.33 5.19
C HIS A 184 26.20 -8.93 4.64
N TRP A 185 26.07 -7.88 5.44
CA TRP A 185 26.35 -6.51 5.00
C TRP A 185 27.81 -6.36 4.61
N ASN A 186 28.03 -6.01 3.35
CA ASN A 186 29.31 -5.64 2.81
C ASN A 186 29.22 -4.23 2.21
N PHE A 187 29.81 -3.26 2.90
CA PHE A 187 29.83 -1.87 2.43
C PHE A 187 30.64 -1.67 1.13
N ALA A 188 31.41 -2.66 0.69
CA ALA A 188 32.00 -2.66 -0.64
C ALA A 188 30.94 -2.73 -1.77
N ASN A 189 29.71 -3.16 -1.46
CA ASN A 189 28.59 -3.15 -2.40
C ASN A 189 28.06 -1.72 -2.67
N ILE A 190 28.50 -0.71 -1.92
CA ILE A 190 28.17 0.69 -2.21
C ILE A 190 28.88 1.09 -3.50
N THR A 191 28.08 1.26 -4.56
CA THR A 191 28.59 1.69 -5.85
C THR A 191 29.15 3.11 -5.81
N ALA A 192 30.16 3.36 -6.65
CA ALA A 192 30.68 4.71 -6.85
C ALA A 192 29.57 5.65 -7.36
N PHE A 193 29.70 6.94 -7.05
CA PHE A 193 28.73 7.92 -7.52
C PHE A 193 28.69 7.93 -9.06
N PRO A 194 27.51 7.73 -9.68
CA PRO A 194 27.41 7.62 -11.13
C PRO A 194 27.66 8.96 -11.83
N GLN A 195 27.96 8.92 -13.13
CA GLN A 195 28.08 10.13 -13.95
C GLN A 195 26.78 10.95 -13.88
N ALA A 196 26.89 12.28 -13.77
CA ALA A 196 25.76 13.16 -13.51
C ALA A 196 24.58 12.99 -14.49
N SER A 197 24.85 12.79 -15.78
CA SER A 197 23.80 12.58 -16.79
C SER A 197 22.99 11.29 -16.55
N VAL A 198 23.68 10.19 -16.23
CA VAL A 198 23.06 8.89 -15.91
C VAL A 198 22.32 8.99 -14.58
N PHE A 199 22.94 9.61 -13.58
CA PHE A 199 22.36 9.85 -12.27
C PHE A 199 21.00 10.55 -12.35
N PHE A 200 20.91 11.72 -12.99
CA PHE A 200 19.65 12.47 -13.05
C PHE A 200 18.58 11.75 -13.86
N ARG A 201 18.96 11.08 -14.95
CA ARG A 201 18.05 10.23 -15.72
C ARG A 201 17.47 9.12 -14.85
N ASP A 202 18.32 8.38 -14.16
CA ASP A 202 17.87 7.24 -13.36
C ASP A 202 17.08 7.70 -12.12
N VAL A 203 17.45 8.81 -11.49
CA VAL A 203 16.64 9.42 -10.40
C VAL A 203 15.23 9.72 -10.90
N LEU A 204 15.10 10.36 -12.06
CA LEU A 204 13.80 10.69 -12.65
C LEU A 204 12.96 9.44 -12.91
N LEU A 205 13.58 8.34 -13.36
CA LEU A 205 12.91 7.08 -13.64
C LEU A 205 12.56 6.29 -12.36
N THR A 206 13.31 6.47 -11.27
CA THR A 206 13.07 5.80 -9.99
C THR A 206 12.02 6.52 -9.13
N ILE A 207 11.83 7.84 -9.29
CA ILE A 207 10.83 8.61 -8.52
C ILE A 207 9.42 7.99 -8.59
N PRO A 208 8.84 7.67 -9.77
CA PRO A 208 7.51 7.06 -9.84
C PRO A 208 7.45 5.72 -9.11
N PHE A 209 8.50 4.91 -9.21
CA PHE A 209 8.58 3.62 -8.53
C PHE A 209 8.57 3.80 -7.00
N CYS A 210 9.41 4.69 -6.47
CA CYS A 210 9.40 5.04 -5.05
C CYS A 210 8.04 5.61 -4.61
N PHE A 211 7.44 6.48 -5.43
CA PHE A 211 6.14 7.07 -5.13
C PHE A 211 5.06 5.98 -4.99
N PHE A 212 4.91 5.11 -6.00
CA PHE A 212 3.88 4.06 -5.98
C PHE A 212 4.16 2.96 -4.96
N SER A 213 5.40 2.75 -4.54
CA SER A 213 5.74 1.79 -3.47
C SER A 213 5.18 2.17 -2.10
N ALA A 214 4.86 3.45 -1.88
CA ALA A 214 4.41 3.98 -0.59
C ALA A 214 2.97 4.51 -0.60
N VAL A 215 2.23 4.32 -1.71
CA VAL A 215 0.86 4.81 -1.88
C VAL A 215 -0.17 3.79 -1.38
N PHE A 216 -1.11 4.26 -0.57
CA PHE A 216 -2.29 3.52 -0.08
C PHE A 216 -3.56 4.39 -0.07
N ILE A 217 -3.65 5.36 -0.99
CA ILE A 217 -4.77 6.33 -1.11
C ILE A 217 -6.14 5.65 -1.12
N GLN A 218 -6.24 4.48 -1.74
CA GLN A 218 -7.49 3.73 -1.90
C GLN A 218 -8.10 3.30 -0.55
N VAL A 219 -7.26 3.08 0.47
CA VAL A 219 -7.70 2.70 1.83
C VAL A 219 -8.13 3.93 2.64
N LEU A 220 -7.67 5.13 2.28
CA LEU A 220 -7.93 6.34 3.06
C LEU A 220 -9.41 6.72 3.09
N ASN A 221 -10.14 6.53 1.98
CA ASN A 221 -11.57 6.84 1.94
C ASN A 221 -12.41 5.88 2.81
N PRO A 222 -12.33 4.54 2.66
CA PRO A 222 -12.99 3.60 3.57
C PRO A 222 -12.61 3.84 5.04
N MET A 223 -11.33 4.11 5.32
CA MET A 223 -10.86 4.43 6.66
C MET A 223 -11.54 5.68 7.24
N ASN A 224 -11.61 6.77 6.46
CA ASN A 224 -12.26 8.01 6.89
C ASN A 224 -13.76 7.79 7.16
N ILE A 225 -14.46 7.08 6.26
CA ILE A 225 -15.88 6.74 6.43
C ILE A 225 -16.07 5.93 7.72
N ALA A 226 -15.20 4.97 7.99
CA ALA A 226 -15.32 4.10 9.16
C ALA A 226 -15.11 4.85 10.49
N TYR A 227 -14.14 5.77 10.55
CA TYR A 227 -13.97 6.66 11.70
C TYR A 227 -15.16 7.60 11.89
N ARG A 228 -15.71 8.16 10.80
CA ARG A 228 -16.92 9.02 10.84
C ARG A 228 -18.18 8.28 11.28
N LYS A 229 -18.32 6.99 10.95
CA LYS A 229 -19.43 6.15 11.43
C LYS A 229 -19.32 5.83 12.92
N ARG A 230 -18.11 5.79 13.45
CA ARG A 230 -17.84 5.43 14.85
C ARG A 230 -17.89 6.62 15.79
N GLU A 231 -17.41 7.78 15.36
CA GLU A 231 -17.32 8.98 16.19
C GLU A 231 -18.33 10.04 15.71
N ALA A 232 -19.22 10.47 16.60
CA ALA A 232 -20.22 11.49 16.30
C ALA A 232 -19.62 12.89 16.07
N ASP A 233 -18.45 13.17 16.66
CA ASP A 233 -17.71 14.41 16.45
C ASP A 233 -16.83 14.30 15.19
N LYS A 234 -17.19 15.06 14.16
CA LYS A 234 -16.45 15.13 12.88
C LYS A 234 -14.97 15.46 13.09
N VAL A 235 -14.65 16.41 13.97
CA VAL A 235 -13.27 16.85 14.21
C VAL A 235 -12.46 15.75 14.89
N LEU A 236 -13.09 15.00 15.79
CA LEU A 236 -12.47 13.86 16.44
C LEU A 236 -12.21 12.71 15.45
N ALA A 237 -13.19 12.38 14.60
CA ALA A 237 -13.05 11.37 13.56
C ALA A 237 -11.88 11.68 12.61
N THR A 238 -11.81 12.92 12.11
CA THR A 238 -10.73 13.40 11.25
C THR A 238 -9.37 13.28 11.94
N ARG A 239 -9.28 13.65 13.21
CA ARG A 239 -8.02 13.56 13.96
C ARG A 239 -7.54 12.11 14.11
N LEU A 240 -8.45 11.17 14.36
CA LEU A 240 -8.13 9.75 14.44
C LEU A 240 -7.67 9.20 13.08
N ALA A 241 -8.35 9.57 12.00
CA ALA A 241 -7.97 9.20 10.64
C ALA A 241 -6.57 9.73 10.28
N LEU A 242 -6.30 11.02 10.52
CA LEU A 242 -4.99 11.64 10.27
C LEU A 242 -3.87 11.03 11.13
N ARG A 243 -4.17 10.73 12.41
CA ARG A 243 -3.21 10.03 13.29
C ARG A 243 -2.87 8.64 12.77
N THR A 244 -3.88 7.90 12.33
CA THR A 244 -3.73 6.55 11.77
C THR A 244 -2.89 6.61 10.50
N HIS A 245 -3.25 7.49 9.55
CA HIS A 245 -2.45 7.76 8.34
C HIS A 245 -0.99 8.04 8.68
N ARG A 246 -0.73 8.91 9.66
CA ARG A 246 0.64 9.24 10.09
C ARG A 246 1.43 8.05 10.57
N ILE A 247 0.84 7.25 11.46
CA ILE A 247 1.50 6.07 12.02
C ILE A 247 1.74 5.03 10.93
N SER A 248 0.74 4.78 10.07
CA SER A 248 0.85 3.87 8.92
C SER A 248 2.00 4.26 8.02
N TYR A 249 2.07 5.53 7.61
CA TYR A 249 3.07 5.99 6.66
C TYR A 249 4.48 5.93 7.23
N ILE A 250 4.71 6.41 8.46
CA ILE A 250 6.04 6.38 9.08
C ILE A 250 6.52 4.94 9.25
N THR A 251 5.64 4.05 9.72
CA THR A 251 5.96 2.63 9.89
C THR A 251 6.29 1.98 8.55
N LEU A 252 5.49 2.26 7.52
CA LEU A 252 5.70 1.75 6.17
C LEU A 252 7.07 2.18 5.61
N ILE A 253 7.37 3.48 5.62
CA ILE A 253 8.66 3.99 5.11
C ILE A 253 9.84 3.42 5.89
N ALA A 254 9.73 3.30 7.21
CA ALA A 254 10.78 2.68 8.02
C ALA A 254 11.05 1.22 7.62
N VAL A 255 9.98 0.43 7.42
CA VAL A 255 10.09 -0.97 6.98
C VAL A 255 10.68 -1.06 5.57
N ILE A 256 10.18 -0.26 4.64
CA ILE A 256 10.63 -0.21 3.25
C ILE A 256 12.13 0.14 3.19
N LEU A 257 12.54 1.22 3.85
CA LEU A 257 13.94 1.66 3.85
C LEU A 257 14.85 0.63 4.53
N PHE A 258 14.44 0.07 5.66
CA PHE A 258 15.21 -0.95 6.35
C PHE A 258 15.44 -2.18 5.44
N PHE A 259 14.38 -2.67 4.81
CA PHE A 259 14.46 -3.79 3.87
C PHE A 259 15.36 -3.47 2.67
N ALA A 260 15.11 -2.33 2.02
CA ALA A 260 15.87 -1.84 0.88
C ALA A 260 17.37 -1.74 1.16
N PHE A 261 17.77 -1.03 2.23
CA PHE A 261 19.17 -0.87 2.59
C PHE A 261 19.81 -2.19 3.01
N SER A 262 19.10 -3.01 3.78
CA SER A 262 19.66 -4.26 4.26
C SER A 262 20.03 -5.19 3.10
N PHE A 263 19.17 -5.31 2.10
CA PHE A 263 19.47 -6.08 0.89
C PHE A 263 20.53 -5.40 0.00
N THR A 264 20.49 -4.08 -0.13
CA THR A 264 21.50 -3.34 -0.91
C THR A 264 22.92 -3.56 -0.37
N PHE A 265 23.06 -3.68 0.95
CA PHE A 265 24.36 -3.97 1.55
C PHE A 265 24.75 -5.43 1.45
N SER A 266 23.81 -6.36 1.28
CA SER A 266 24.09 -7.79 1.18
C SER A 266 24.28 -8.31 -0.24
N ILE A 267 23.57 -7.76 -1.22
CA ILE A 267 23.50 -8.27 -2.58
C ILE A 267 24.43 -7.48 -3.51
N SER A 268 25.23 -8.20 -4.30
CA SER A 268 26.09 -7.63 -5.33
C SER A 268 25.29 -7.21 -6.59
N HIS A 269 25.86 -6.34 -7.43
CA HIS A 269 25.19 -5.93 -8.67
C HIS A 269 24.89 -7.11 -9.60
N GLU A 270 25.78 -8.11 -9.69
CA GLU A 270 25.59 -9.29 -10.53
C GLU A 270 24.40 -10.14 -10.06
N GLU A 271 24.25 -10.32 -8.75
CA GLU A 271 23.10 -11.02 -8.16
C GLU A 271 21.80 -10.26 -8.39
N ALA A 272 21.82 -8.92 -8.34
CA ALA A 272 20.65 -8.10 -8.64
C ALA A 272 20.22 -8.20 -10.12
N VAL A 273 21.18 -8.22 -11.05
CA VAL A 273 20.92 -8.46 -12.47
C VAL A 273 20.35 -9.85 -12.70
N SER A 274 20.94 -10.88 -12.08
CA SER A 274 20.45 -12.26 -12.17
C SER A 274 19.02 -12.40 -11.63
N ALA A 275 18.72 -11.78 -10.49
CA ALA A 275 17.37 -11.77 -9.93
C ALA A 275 16.35 -11.09 -10.86
N PHE A 276 16.73 -9.96 -11.48
CA PHE A 276 15.88 -9.27 -12.44
C PHE A 276 15.61 -10.11 -13.70
N GLU A 277 16.65 -10.71 -14.28
CA GLU A 277 16.53 -11.57 -15.47
C GLU A 277 15.67 -12.81 -15.22
N GLN A 278 15.73 -13.35 -14.00
CA GLN A 278 14.94 -14.52 -13.58
C GLN A 278 13.55 -14.16 -13.05
N ASN A 279 13.15 -12.88 -13.05
CA ASN A 279 11.90 -12.38 -12.44
C ASN A 279 11.71 -12.84 -10.98
N ILE A 280 12.80 -12.94 -10.23
CA ILE A 280 12.78 -13.30 -8.81
C ILE A 280 12.49 -12.03 -8.00
N SER A 281 11.37 -12.05 -7.27
CA SER A 281 10.91 -10.97 -6.39
C SER A 281 11.15 -11.28 -4.93
#